data_AF-A0A1I6Q387-F1
#
_entry.id   AF-A0A1I6Q387-F1
#
_cell.length_a   1.000
_cell.length_b   1.000
_cell.length_c   1.000
_cell.angle_alpha   90.00
_cell.angle_beta   90.00
_cell.angle_gamma   90.00
#
_symmetry.space_group_name_H-M   'P 1'
#
loop_
_entity.id
_entity.type
_entity.pdbx_description
1 polymer ?
#
loop_
_entity_poly.entity_id
_entity_poly.type
_entity_poly.pdbx_seq_one_letter_code
_entity_poly.pdbx_strand_id
1 'polypeptide(L)'
;MNTKISKILTYATGLIGVIGFFFFIRIVVEGDTNIENDVNLQNSILSPFITFSLITLGATAAIAVIYSLINLFKHPEVLKRSLIGVGILLVLLVLSYSFASGEAVTDQLGKVLENGEAGSVSRWVSTLINYSFILGAIGLVFFLYDFVKGLVK
;
A
#
# COMPACT_ATOMS: atom_id res chain seq x y z
N MET A 1 -0.68 19.26 22.44
CA MET A 1 0.61 19.06 21.77
C MET A 1 1.62 20.06 22.33
N ASN A 2 2.81 19.64 22.76
CA ASN A 2 3.81 20.58 23.27
C ASN A 2 4.19 21.57 22.16
N THR A 3 4.00 22.87 22.40
CA THR A 3 4.19 23.93 21.40
C THR A 3 5.61 23.94 20.82
N LYS A 4 6.60 23.47 21.58
CA LYS A 4 7.99 23.32 21.12
C LYS A 4 8.15 22.19 20.08
N ILE A 5 7.48 21.05 20.28
CA ILE A 5 7.52 19.91 19.35
C ILE A 5 6.82 20.27 18.04
N SER A 6 5.69 20.99 18.11
CA SER A 6 5.01 21.47 16.90
C SER A 6 5.92 22.32 16.03
N LYS A 7 6.65 23.27 16.64
CA LYS A 7 7.57 24.17 15.92
C LYS A 7 8.73 23.40 15.28
N ILE A 8 9.30 22.42 16.00
CA ILE A 8 10.40 21.60 15.46
C ILE A 8 9.95 20.82 14.22
N LEU A 9 8.73 20.26 14.26
CA LEU A 9 8.18 19.49 13.15
C LEU A 9 7.93 20.39 11.94
N THR A 10 7.32 21.56 12.16
CA THR A 10 7.06 22.53 11.07
C THR A 10 8.36 22.97 10.40
N TYR A 11 9.41 23.26 11.16
CA TYR A 11 10.71 23.62 10.58
C TYR A 11 11.36 22.44 9.85
N ALA A 12 11.28 21.23 10.39
CA ALA A 12 11.83 20.04 9.73
C ALA A 12 11.11 19.75 8.40
N THR A 13 9.77 19.75 8.38
CA THR A 13 8.99 19.55 7.16
C THR A 13 9.20 20.69 6.17
N GLY A 14 9.29 21.94 6.65
CA GLY A 14 9.62 23.09 5.81
C GLY A 14 10.98 22.96 5.14
N LEU A 15 12.01 22.50 5.88
CA LEU A 15 13.34 22.27 5.33
C LEU A 15 13.35 21.18 4.26
N ILE A 16 12.67 20.06 4.49
CA ILE A 16 12.52 18.97 3.51
C ILE A 16 11.84 19.52 2.24
N GLY A 17 10.78 20.31 2.40
CA GLY A 17 10.08 20.96 1.28
C GLY A 17 10.99 21.90 0.50
N VAL A 18 11.78 22.74 1.17
CA VAL A 18 12.72 23.67 0.54
C VAL A 18 13.83 22.92 -0.21
N ILE A 19 14.38 21.85 0.35
CA ILE A 19 15.41 21.03 -0.31
C ILE A 19 14.84 20.35 -1.56
N GLY A 20 13.63 19.77 -1.47
CA GLY A 20 12.95 19.18 -2.62
C GLY A 20 12.67 20.21 -3.71
N PHE A 21 12.17 21.39 -3.32
CA PHE A 21 11.90 22.48 -4.26
C PHE A 21 13.18 23.01 -4.92
N PHE A 22 14.28 23.10 -4.18
CA PHE A 22 15.59 23.47 -4.73
C PHE A 22 16.03 22.53 -5.85
N PHE A 23 15.97 21.21 -5.62
CA PHE A 23 16.31 20.23 -6.67
C PHE A 23 15.35 20.30 -7.86
N PHE A 24 14.04 20.47 -7.59
CA PHE A 24 13.04 20.62 -8.63
C PHE A 24 13.34 21.81 -9.56
N ILE A 25 13.65 22.99 -9.01
CA ILE A 25 14.03 24.15 -9.83
C ILE A 25 15.26 23.83 -10.68
N ARG A 26 16.29 23.19 -10.10
CA ARG A 26 17.51 22.85 -10.87
C ARG A 26 17.22 21.90 -12.03
N ILE A 27 16.36 20.91 -11.83
CA ILE A 27 15.94 19.99 -12.90
C ILE A 27 15.19 20.75 -14.00
N VAL A 28 14.24 21.61 -13.62
CA VAL A 28 13.46 22.41 -14.57
C VAL A 28 14.32 23.39 -15.37
N VAL A 29 15.31 24.02 -14.73
CA VAL A 29 16.20 24.99 -15.38
C VAL A 29 17.19 24.32 -16.32
N GLU A 30 17.76 23.18 -15.93
CA GLU A 30 18.73 22.46 -16.77
C GLU A 30 18.05 21.78 -17.96
N GLY A 31 16.84 21.24 -17.75
CA GLY A 31 16.04 20.57 -18.77
C GLY A 31 16.46 19.11 -19.01
N ASP A 32 15.47 18.27 -19.29
CA ASP A 32 15.64 16.81 -19.36
C ASP A 32 16.68 16.38 -20.40
N THR A 33 16.70 17.04 -21.57
CA THR A 33 17.64 16.72 -22.65
C THR A 33 19.09 16.96 -22.27
N ASN A 34 19.38 17.97 -21.45
CA ASN A 34 20.75 18.28 -21.04
C ASN A 34 21.21 17.33 -19.94
N ILE A 35 20.30 17.00 -19.01
CA ILE A 35 20.57 16.04 -17.94
C ILE A 35 20.83 14.64 -18.51
N GLU A 36 20.02 14.16 -19.46
CA GLU A 36 20.17 12.81 -20.03
C GLU A 36 21.53 12.62 -20.72
N ASN A 37 22.05 13.67 -21.36
CA ASN A 37 23.28 13.60 -22.15
C ASN A 37 24.56 13.94 -21.39
N ASP A 38 24.48 14.47 -20.16
CA ASP A 38 25.66 14.82 -19.36
C ASP A 38 25.68 14.11 -18.00
N VAL A 39 26.61 13.17 -17.87
CA VAL A 39 26.86 12.38 -16.66
C VAL A 39 27.23 13.25 -15.45
N ASN A 40 27.91 14.38 -15.65
CA ASN A 40 28.27 15.28 -14.55
C ASN A 40 27.03 16.01 -14.00
N LEU A 41 26.13 16.44 -14.87
CA LEU A 41 24.87 17.06 -14.47
C LEU A 41 23.95 16.05 -13.77
N GLN A 42 23.89 14.80 -14.24
CA GLN A 42 23.17 13.72 -13.54
C GLN A 42 23.72 13.52 -12.13
N ASN A 43 25.04 13.43 -11.97
CA ASN A 43 25.67 13.23 -10.67
C ASN A 43 25.53 14.43 -9.73
N SER A 44 25.39 15.65 -10.26
CA SER A 44 25.25 16.87 -9.46
C SER A 44 23.81 17.20 -9.06
N ILE A 45 22.83 16.78 -9.88
CA ILE A 45 21.42 17.18 -9.71
C ILE A 45 20.53 15.96 -9.49
N LEU A 46 20.54 15.00 -10.42
CA LEU A 46 19.60 13.88 -10.44
C LEU A 46 19.90 12.85 -9.34
N SER A 47 21.15 12.40 -9.22
CA SER A 47 21.55 11.39 -8.23
C SER A 47 21.30 11.86 -6.77
N PRO A 48 21.64 13.11 -6.40
CA PRO A 48 21.30 13.64 -5.07
C PRO A 48 19.80 13.80 -4.85
N PHE A 49 19.04 14.22 -5.87
CA PHE A 49 17.57 14.34 -5.78
C PHE A 49 16.89 12.99 -5.55
N ILE A 50 17.27 11.95 -6.30
CA ILE A 50 16.73 10.59 -6.14
C ILE A 50 17.07 10.07 -4.74
N THR A 51 18.32 10.22 -4.32
CA THR A 51 18.76 9.77 -2.98
C THR A 51 17.98 10.47 -1.88
N PHE A 52 17.83 11.79 -1.96
CA PHE A 52 17.02 12.57 -1.02
C PHE A 52 15.56 12.10 -0.99
N SER A 53 14.98 11.82 -2.17
CA SER A 53 13.59 11.35 -2.30
C SER A 53 13.41 9.97 -1.69
N LEU A 54 14.34 9.03 -1.94
CA LEU A 54 14.30 7.70 -1.35
C LEU A 54 14.46 7.73 0.18
N ILE A 55 15.37 8.57 0.69
CA ILE A 55 15.53 8.77 2.14
C ILE A 55 14.25 9.34 2.74
N THR A 56 13.65 10.36 2.11
CA THR A 56 12.43 11.00 2.61
C THR A 56 11.24 10.03 2.56
N LEU A 57 11.09 9.27 1.48
CA LEU A 57 10.06 8.23 1.36
C LEU A 57 10.25 7.16 2.43
N GLY A 58 11.47 6.63 2.58
CA GLY A 58 11.79 5.63 3.60
C GLY A 58 11.53 6.14 5.02
N ALA A 59 11.96 7.38 5.32
CA ALA A 59 11.76 8.01 6.63
C ALA A 59 10.28 8.23 6.93
N THR A 60 9.51 8.78 5.99
CA THR A 60 8.07 9.04 6.17
C THR A 60 7.27 7.75 6.30
N ALA A 61 7.56 6.76 5.47
CA ALA A 61 6.95 5.43 5.58
C ALA A 61 7.28 4.78 6.93
N ALA A 62 8.54 4.81 7.36
CA ALA A 62 8.96 4.27 8.65
C ALA A 62 8.26 4.98 9.82
N ILE A 63 8.21 6.32 9.80
CA ILE A 63 7.50 7.12 10.81
C ILE A 63 6.02 6.73 10.84
N ALA A 64 5.35 6.65 9.68
CA ALA A 64 3.95 6.29 9.59
C ALA A 64 3.67 4.91 10.20
N VAL A 65 4.48 3.90 9.86
CA VAL A 65 4.34 2.54 10.38
C VAL A 65 4.62 2.51 11.89
N ILE A 66 5.73 3.08 12.34
CA ILE A 66 6.12 3.08 13.76
C ILE A 66 5.06 3.79 14.60
N TYR A 67 4.61 4.98 14.18
CA TYR A 67 3.57 5.71 14.91
C TYR A 67 2.22 5.00 14.87
N SER A 68 1.86 4.37 13.76
CA SER A 68 0.64 3.55 13.68
C SER A 68 0.68 2.42 14.71
N LEU A 69 1.80 1.69 14.81
CA LEU A 69 1.99 0.62 15.79
C LEU A 69 1.97 1.16 17.24
N ILE A 70 2.74 2.22 17.53
CA ILE A 70 2.75 2.83 18.86
C ILE A 70 1.36 3.30 19.26
N ASN A 71 0.62 3.92 18.34
CA ASN A 71 -0.74 4.38 18.57
C ASN A 71 -1.68 3.20 18.88
N LEU A 72 -1.54 2.10 18.14
CA LEU A 72 -2.32 0.89 18.38
C LEU A 72 -2.05 0.32 19.79
N PHE A 73 -0.79 0.18 20.19
CA PHE A 73 -0.43 -0.34 21.52
C PHE A 73 -0.83 0.60 22.67
N LYS A 74 -0.82 1.91 22.46
CA LYS A 74 -1.29 2.89 23.45
C LYS A 74 -2.81 2.88 23.63
N HIS A 75 -3.55 2.43 22.62
CA HIS A 75 -5.01 2.40 22.62
C HIS A 75 -5.52 0.94 22.54
N PRO A 76 -5.56 0.21 23.67
CA PRO A 76 -5.88 -1.21 23.68
C PRO A 76 -7.27 -1.54 23.12
N GLU A 77 -8.24 -0.63 23.21
CA GLU A 77 -9.55 -0.79 22.59
C GLU A 77 -9.48 -0.83 21.05
N VAL A 78 -8.68 0.07 20.47
CA VAL A 78 -8.46 0.14 19.01
C VAL A 78 -7.65 -1.07 18.55
N LEU A 79 -6.63 -1.47 19.32
CA LEU A 79 -5.85 -2.70 19.06
C LEU A 79 -6.75 -3.93 19.00
N LYS A 80 -7.62 -4.12 20.00
CA LYS A 80 -8.56 -5.26 20.02
C LYS A 80 -9.46 -5.26 18.81
N ARG A 81 -10.07 -4.12 18.46
CA ARG A 81 -10.92 -4.01 17.26
C ARG A 81 -10.16 -4.32 15.98
N SER A 82 -8.95 -3.79 15.84
CA SER A 82 -8.08 -4.07 14.69
C SER A 82 -7.70 -5.56 14.61
N LEU A 83 -7.34 -6.18 15.73
CA LEU A 83 -6.99 -7.60 15.78
C LEU A 83 -8.18 -8.50 15.48
N ILE A 84 -9.38 -8.14 15.94
CA ILE A 84 -10.61 -8.85 15.57
C ILE A 84 -10.85 -8.75 14.06
N GLY A 85 -10.69 -7.55 13.48
CA GLY A 85 -10.79 -7.36 12.03
C GLY A 85 -9.79 -8.22 11.25
N VAL A 86 -8.51 -8.18 11.61
CA VAL A 86 -7.46 -9.01 10.99
C VAL A 86 -7.75 -10.50 11.20
N GLY A 87 -8.22 -10.90 12.39
CA GLY A 87 -8.59 -12.27 12.70
C GLY A 87 -9.74 -12.78 11.80
N ILE A 88 -10.78 -11.97 11.60
CA ILE A 88 -11.88 -12.32 10.69
C ILE A 88 -11.36 -12.47 9.26
N LEU A 89 -10.52 -11.55 8.77
CA LEU A 89 -9.91 -11.64 7.45
C LEU A 89 -9.08 -12.92 7.29
N LEU A 90 -8.30 -13.29 8.30
CA LEU A 90 -7.52 -14.54 8.31
C LEU A 90 -8.42 -15.77 8.31
N VAL A 91 -9.51 -15.79 9.10
CA VAL A 91 -10.47 -16.89 9.09
C VAL A 91 -11.09 -17.05 7.70
N LEU A 92 -11.49 -15.94 7.06
CA LEU A 92 -12.02 -15.97 5.70
C LEU A 92 -10.97 -16.45 4.68
N LEU A 93 -9.70 -16.07 4.84
CA LEU A 93 -8.61 -16.54 3.97
C LEU A 93 -8.40 -18.06 4.13
N VAL A 94 -8.40 -18.57 5.36
CA VAL A 94 -8.28 -20.01 5.63
C VAL A 94 -9.45 -20.77 5.02
N LEU A 95 -10.68 -20.29 5.19
CA LEU A 95 -11.85 -20.89 4.54
C LEU A 95 -11.70 -20.89 3.02
N SER A 96 -11.28 -19.77 2.44
CA SER A 96 -11.05 -19.65 0.99
C SER A 96 -10.02 -20.65 0.49
N TYR A 97 -8.95 -20.88 1.26
CA TYR A 97 -7.88 -21.83 0.95
C TYR A 97 -8.33 -23.29 1.10
N SER A 98 -9.22 -23.56 2.06
CA SER A 98 -9.82 -24.89 2.24
C SER A 98 -10.71 -25.29 1.04
N PHE A 99 -11.42 -24.33 0.44
CA PHE A 99 -12.24 -24.56 -0.76
C PHE A 99 -11.49 -24.36 -2.09
N ALA A 100 -10.24 -23.90 -2.06
CA ALA A 100 -9.46 -23.65 -3.26
C ALA A 100 -8.96 -24.95 -3.91
N SER A 101 -9.18 -25.08 -5.22
CA SER A 101 -8.61 -26.13 -6.04
C SER A 101 -7.15 -25.82 -6.41
N GLY A 102 -6.29 -26.84 -6.35
CA GLY A 102 -4.91 -26.77 -6.85
C GLY A 102 -4.73 -27.45 -8.20
N GLU A 103 -5.82 -27.74 -8.90
CA GLU A 103 -5.82 -28.40 -10.20
C GLU A 103 -5.27 -27.48 -11.30
N ALA A 104 -4.95 -28.06 -12.46
CA ALA A 104 -4.51 -27.28 -13.59
C ALA A 104 -5.65 -26.39 -14.08
N VAL A 105 -5.39 -25.10 -14.22
CA VAL A 105 -6.32 -24.14 -14.80
C VAL A 105 -6.28 -24.28 -16.31
N THR A 106 -7.42 -24.65 -16.89
CA THR A 106 -7.55 -24.88 -18.33
C THR A 106 -8.44 -23.82 -18.96
N ASP A 107 -8.15 -23.49 -20.21
CA ASP A 107 -9.03 -22.68 -21.06
C ASP A 107 -10.25 -23.50 -21.52
N GLN A 108 -11.22 -22.86 -22.19
CA GLN A 108 -12.45 -23.48 -22.71
C GLN A 108 -12.20 -24.66 -23.66
N LEU A 109 -11.00 -24.74 -24.25
CA LEU A 109 -10.53 -25.82 -25.13
C LEU A 109 -9.77 -26.93 -24.38
N GLY A 110 -9.68 -26.88 -23.05
CA GLY A 110 -9.00 -27.87 -22.22
C GLY A 110 -7.47 -27.74 -22.19
N LYS A 111 -6.90 -26.66 -22.76
CA LYS A 111 -5.45 -26.39 -22.72
C LYS A 111 -5.07 -25.72 -21.40
N VAL A 112 -4.02 -26.21 -20.75
CA VAL A 112 -3.48 -25.59 -19.52
C VAL A 112 -2.98 -24.19 -19.85
N LEU A 113 -3.38 -23.22 -19.05
CA LEU A 113 -2.94 -21.82 -19.18
C LEU A 113 -1.46 -21.70 -18.79
N GLU A 114 -0.78 -20.69 -19.34
CA GLU A 114 0.58 -20.35 -18.92
C GLU A 114 0.61 -20.02 -17.42
N ASN A 115 1.48 -20.69 -16.66
CA ASN A 115 1.51 -20.66 -15.18
C ASN A 115 0.24 -21.22 -14.48
N GLY A 116 -0.64 -21.88 -15.23
CA GLY A 116 -1.86 -22.53 -14.74
C GLY A 116 -1.68 -24.02 -14.41
N GLU A 117 -0.45 -24.49 -14.27
CA GLU A 117 -0.16 -25.89 -13.96
C GLU A 117 -0.69 -26.27 -12.57
N ALA A 118 -1.05 -27.54 -12.38
CA ALA A 118 -1.51 -28.04 -11.09
C ALA A 118 -0.39 -27.86 -10.04
N GLY A 119 -0.72 -27.25 -8.91
CA GLY A 119 0.27 -26.98 -7.88
C GLY A 119 -0.12 -25.89 -6.89
N SER A 120 0.86 -25.52 -6.06
CA SER A 120 0.69 -24.52 -5.00
C SER A 120 0.26 -23.17 -5.54
N VAL A 121 0.86 -22.73 -6.66
CA VAL A 121 0.53 -21.44 -7.29
C VAL A 121 -0.93 -21.40 -7.73
N SER A 122 -1.40 -22.43 -8.47
CA SER A 122 -2.80 -22.56 -8.87
C SER A 122 -3.74 -22.52 -7.66
N ARG A 123 -3.40 -23.23 -6.58
CA ARG A 123 -4.18 -23.22 -5.34
C ARG A 123 -4.26 -21.85 -4.68
N TRP A 124 -3.16 -21.11 -4.62
CA TRP A 124 -3.15 -19.75 -4.05
C TRP A 124 -3.92 -18.76 -4.91
N VAL A 125 -3.87 -18.87 -6.24
CA VAL A 125 -4.68 -18.05 -7.14
C VAL A 125 -6.16 -18.35 -6.92
N SER A 126 -6.55 -19.63 -6.90
CA SER A 126 -7.93 -20.08 -6.61
C SER A 126 -8.40 -19.60 -5.22
N THR A 127 -7.50 -19.64 -4.23
CA THR A 127 -7.75 -19.09 -2.88
C THR A 127 -8.07 -17.60 -2.93
N LEU A 128 -7.27 -16.80 -3.65
CA LEU A 128 -7.46 -15.35 -3.73
C LEU A 128 -8.72 -14.98 -4.52
N ILE A 129 -9.09 -15.76 -5.53
CA ILE A 129 -10.35 -15.59 -6.26
C ILE A 129 -11.53 -15.85 -5.30
N ASN A 130 -11.53 -16.99 -4.61
CA ASN A 130 -12.57 -17.33 -3.63
C ASN A 130 -12.66 -16.28 -2.52
N TYR A 131 -11.52 -15.85 -2.00
CA TYR A 131 -11.42 -14.84 -0.95
C TYR A 131 -11.99 -13.50 -1.40
N SER A 132 -11.65 -13.05 -2.62
CA SER A 132 -12.18 -11.82 -3.19
C SER A 132 -13.69 -11.90 -3.42
N PHE A 133 -14.20 -13.04 -3.88
CA PHE A 133 -15.63 -13.26 -4.06
C PHE A 133 -16.38 -13.22 -2.72
N ILE A 134 -15.87 -13.88 -1.69
CA ILE A 134 -16.46 -13.88 -0.34
C ILE A 134 -16.48 -12.45 0.24
N LEU A 135 -15.36 -11.74 0.19
CA LEU A 135 -15.28 -10.37 0.66
C LEU A 135 -16.20 -9.43 -0.14
N GLY A 136 -16.23 -9.57 -1.47
CA GLY A 136 -17.09 -8.80 -2.34
C GLY A 136 -18.57 -9.02 -2.07
N ALA A 137 -18.99 -10.29 -1.90
CA ALA A 137 -20.36 -10.65 -1.57
C ALA A 137 -20.77 -10.09 -0.20
N ILE A 138 -19.94 -10.26 0.83
CA ILE A 138 -20.20 -9.70 2.17
C ILE A 138 -20.30 -8.17 2.10
N GLY A 139 -19.35 -7.52 1.42
CA GLY A 139 -19.34 -6.07 1.25
C GLY A 139 -20.58 -5.55 0.53
N LEU A 140 -21.03 -6.23 -0.53
CA LEU A 140 -22.22 -5.86 -1.28
C LEU A 140 -23.49 -5.98 -0.42
N VAL A 141 -23.61 -7.04 0.40
CA VAL A 141 -24.74 -7.22 1.32
C VAL A 141 -24.81 -6.09 2.35
N PHE A 142 -23.68 -5.77 3.00
CA PHE A 142 -23.63 -4.66 3.97
C PHE A 142 -23.95 -3.32 3.32
N PHE A 143 -23.40 -3.07 2.13
CA PHE A 143 -23.67 -1.85 1.38
C PHE A 143 -25.16 -1.70 1.04
N LEU A 144 -25.80 -2.75 0.52
CA LEU A 144 -27.24 -2.71 0.21
C LEU A 144 -28.09 -2.50 1.47
N TYR A 145 -27.73 -3.15 2.57
CA TYR A 145 -28.41 -2.96 3.86
C TYR A 145 -28.33 -1.50 4.34
N ASP A 146 -27.13 -0.93 4.33
CA ASP A 146 -26.91 0.45 4.76
C ASP A 146 -27.60 1.45 3.82
N PHE A 147 -27.63 1.17 2.51
CA PHE A 147 -28.32 1.97 1.50
C PHE A 147 -29.83 2.02 1.77
N VAL A 148 -30.49 0.86 1.93
CA VAL A 148 -31.93 0.79 2.21
C VAL A 148 -32.26 1.47 3.55
N LYS A 149 -31.47 1.21 4.59
CA LYS A 149 -31.64 1.86 5.90
C LYS A 149 -31.48 3.38 5.80
N GLY A 150 -30.60 3.86 4.93
CA GLY A 150 -30.41 5.28 4.65
C GLY A 150 -31.59 5.94 3.93
N LEU A 151 -32.31 5.20 3.08
CA LEU A 151 -33.49 5.69 2.35
C LEU A 151 -34.77 5.73 3.19
N VAL A 152 -34.88 4.89 4.22
CA VAL A 152 -36.06 4.83 5.11
C VAL A 152 -35.98 5.89 6.22
N LYS A 153 -34.93 6.72 6.22
CA LYS A 153 -34.71 7.81 7.16
C LYS A 153 -35.08 9.15 6.55
#